data_AF-A0A9R0T6W7-F1
#
_entry.id   AF-A0A9R0T6W7-F1
#
_cell.length_a   1.000
_cell.length_b   1.000
_cell.length_c   1.000
_cell.angle_alpha   90.00
_cell.angle_beta   90.00
_cell.angle_gamma   90.00
#
_symmetry.space_group_name_H-M   'P 1'
#
loop_
_entity.id
_entity.type
_entity.pdbx_description
1 polymer ?
#
loop_
_entity_poly.entity_id
_entity_poly.type
_entity_poly.pdbx_seq_one_letter_code
_entity_poly.pdbx_strand_id
1 'polypeptide(L)'
;MMLRGGRRVIRLASRHLGSHGFSTEIFVSRLSFYTTEEEFKKVFSPFGTIEEVRLVRDNQTGRPKGFGFVRYSSQEEAQKAIKAMDGRDL
;
A
#
# COMPACT_ATOMS: atom_id res chain seq x y z
N MET A 1 -4.30 -27.77 18.65
CA MET A 1 -5.09 -27.00 17.65
C MET A 1 -4.26 -25.80 17.20
N MET A 2 -3.39 -25.98 16.20
CA MET A 2 -2.55 -24.90 15.67
C MET A 2 -3.32 -24.16 14.59
N LEU A 3 -4.10 -23.15 14.99
CA LEU A 3 -4.57 -22.15 14.04
C LEU A 3 -3.34 -21.37 13.60
N ARG A 4 -2.72 -21.85 12.51
CA ARG A 4 -1.62 -21.18 11.82
C ARG A 4 -2.03 -19.73 11.61
N GLY A 5 -1.48 -18.82 12.41
CA GLY A 5 -1.64 -17.39 12.24
C GLY A 5 -1.25 -17.07 10.81
N GLY A 6 -2.26 -16.87 9.96
CA GLY A 6 -2.07 -16.54 8.56
C GLY A 6 -1.44 -15.16 8.52
N ARG A 7 -0.11 -15.12 8.49
CA ARG A 7 0.69 -13.90 8.34
C ARG A 7 0.10 -13.13 7.17
N ARG A 8 -0.47 -11.95 7.44
CA ARG A 8 -1.14 -11.13 6.44
C ARG A 8 -0.06 -10.30 5.76
N VAL A 9 0.54 -10.93 4.76
CA VAL A 9 1.58 -10.31 3.96
C VAL A 9 0.97 -9.31 3.00
N ILE A 10 1.38 -8.05 3.14
CA ILE A 10 1.06 -6.99 2.20
C ILE A 10 1.87 -7.22 0.94
N ARG A 11 1.20 -7.03 -0.21
CA ARG A 11 1.86 -7.10 -1.50
C ARG A 11 1.86 -5.73 -2.14
N LEU A 12 3.04 -5.26 -2.51
CA LEU A 12 3.26 -3.97 -3.14
C LEU A 12 3.65 -4.17 -4.60
N ALA A 13 3.06 -3.40 -5.50
CA ALA A 13 3.39 -3.44 -6.93
C ALA A 13 3.40 -2.03 -7.52
N SER A 14 4.27 -1.78 -8.50
CA SER A 14 4.18 -0.59 -9.37
C SER A 14 3.16 -0.91 -10.47
N ARG A 15 2.14 -0.06 -10.64
CA ARG A 15 1.13 -0.23 -11.70
C ARG A 15 1.68 0.40 -12.99
N HIS A 16 2.13 -0.44 -13.92
CA HIS A 16 2.57 0.03 -15.24
C HIS A 16 1.36 0.32 -16.14
N LEU A 17 1.07 1.61 -16.32
CA LEU A 17 0.19 2.15 -17.35
C LEU A 17 1.05 2.95 -18.33
N GLY A 18 1.64 2.28 -19.33
CA GLY A 18 2.36 2.92 -20.45
C GLY A 18 3.88 2.69 -20.49
N SER A 19 4.41 2.59 -21.71
CA SER A 19 5.75 2.10 -22.08
C SER A 19 6.95 3.00 -21.72
N HIS A 20 6.80 3.98 -20.81
CA HIS A 20 7.93 4.70 -20.25
C HIS A 20 7.98 4.51 -18.73
N GLY A 21 9.16 4.06 -18.28
CA GLY A 21 9.36 3.46 -16.97
C GLY A 21 9.01 4.37 -15.79
N PHE A 22 8.96 3.71 -14.64
CA PHE A 22 9.14 4.31 -13.32
C PHE A 22 7.99 5.18 -12.78
N SER A 23 6.99 4.52 -12.16
CA SER A 23 5.90 5.21 -11.46
C SER A 23 6.29 5.65 -10.04
N THR A 24 5.92 6.87 -9.66
CA THR A 24 5.97 7.34 -8.25
C THR A 24 4.77 6.83 -7.42
N GLU A 25 3.81 6.19 -8.09
CA GLU A 25 2.66 5.53 -7.46
C GLU A 25 2.95 4.06 -7.16
N ILE A 26 2.59 3.63 -5.95
CA ILE A 26 2.63 2.25 -5.47
C ILE A 26 1.20 1.75 -5.23
N PHE A 27 0.94 0.53 -5.67
CA PHE A 27 -0.27 -0.21 -5.37
C PHE A 27 -0.03 -1.11 -4.16
N VAL A 28 -0.92 -1.02 -3.18
CA VAL A 28 -0.85 -1.78 -1.93
C VAL A 28 -2.07 -2.66 -1.83
N SER A 29 -1.86 -3.97 -1.69
CA SER A 29 -2.94 -4.96 -1.63
C SER A 29 -2.76 -5.93 -0.48
N ARG A 30 -3.87 -6.59 -0.11
CA ARG A 30 -3.99 -7.47 1.06
C ARG A 30 -3.80 -6.73 2.38
N LEU A 31 -4.32 -5.50 2.45
CA LEU A 31 -4.39 -4.75 3.70
C LEU A 31 -5.48 -5.33 4.60
N SER A 32 -5.23 -5.25 5.91
CA SER A 32 -6.23 -5.58 6.92
C SER A 32 -7.47 -4.69 6.77
N PHE A 33 -8.66 -5.26 6.99
CA PHE A 33 -9.93 -4.53 6.89
C PHE A 33 -10.11 -3.38 7.92
N TYR A 34 -9.14 -3.22 8.82
CA TYR A 34 -9.10 -2.19 9.84
C TYR A 34 -8.10 -1.07 9.52
N THR A 35 -7.32 -1.20 8.44
CA THR A 35 -6.33 -0.19 8.06
C THR A 35 -7.03 1.08 7.59
N THR A 36 -6.78 2.18 8.30
CA THR A 36 -7.29 3.52 7.97
C THR A 36 -6.28 4.30 7.13
N GLU A 37 -6.72 5.40 6.52
CA GLU A 37 -5.82 6.30 5.78
C GLU A 37 -4.74 6.90 6.65
N GLU A 38 -5.07 7.22 7.91
CA GLU A 38 -4.10 7.73 8.87
C GLU A 38 -3.00 6.71 9.16
N GLU A 39 -3.37 5.45 9.41
CA GLU A 39 -2.40 4.41 9.73
C GLU A 39 -1.56 4.04 8.51
N PHE A 40 -2.20 4.02 7.34
CA PHE A 40 -1.51 3.86 6.07
C PHE A 40 -0.49 4.98 5.85
N LYS A 41 -0.89 6.25 6.04
CA LYS A 41 0.03 7.38 5.91
C LYS A 41 1.16 7.31 6.93
N LYS A 42 0.91 6.96 8.19
CA LYS A 42 1.95 6.78 9.21
C LYS A 42 2.97 5.71 8.83
N VAL A 43 2.50 4.56 8.35
CA VAL A 43 3.38 3.45 7.94
C VAL A 43 4.22 3.83 6.73
N PHE A 44 3.65 4.58 5.78
CA PHE A 44 4.32 4.92 4.52
C PHE A 44 5.14 6.22 4.56
N SER A 45 4.84 7.15 5.47
CA SER A 45 5.56 8.41 5.67
C SER A 45 7.07 8.29 5.93
N PRO A 46 7.62 7.27 6.62
CA PRO A 46 9.07 7.15 6.80
C PRO A 46 9.83 6.74 5.53
N PHE A 47 9.14 6.25 4.49
CA PHE A 47 9.79 5.87 3.24
C PHE A 47 10.00 7.04 2.28
N GLY A 48 9.20 8.11 2.43
CA GLY A 48 9.33 9.34 1.67
C GLY A 48 8.12 10.25 1.79
N THR A 49 8.13 11.31 0.98
CA THR A 49 7.08 12.32 0.92
C THR A 49 5.92 11.79 0.08
N ILE A 50 4.80 11.50 0.75
CA ILE A 50 3.58 11.05 0.08
C ILE A 50 2.73 12.26 -0.33
N GLU A 51 2.55 12.36 -1.65
CA GLU A 51 1.75 13.37 -2.35
C GLU A 51 0.26 13.07 -2.24
N GLU A 52 -0.10 11.80 -2.42
CA GLU A 52 -1.50 11.37 -2.43
C GLU A 52 -1.64 9.96 -1.83
N VAL A 53 -2.65 9.79 -0.97
CA VAL A 53 -3.07 8.48 -0.48
C VAL A 53 -4.49 8.24 -0.96
N ARG A 54 -4.73 7.09 -1.58
CA ARG A 54 -6.06 6.71 -2.05
C ARG A 54 -6.39 5.29 -1.59
N LEU A 55 -7.13 5.19 -0.48
CA LEU A 55 -7.63 3.91 0.01
C LEU A 55 -8.95 3.57 -0.67
N VAL A 56 -9.02 2.40 -1.29
CA VAL A 56 -10.24 1.96 -1.96
C VAL A 56 -11.16 1.32 -0.93
N ARG A 57 -12.27 2.02 -0.65
CA ARG A 57 -13.36 1.55 0.19
C ARG A 57 -14.57 1.18 -0.65
N ASP A 58 -15.32 0.21 -0.16
CA ASP A 58 -16.60 -0.17 -0.73
C ASP A 58 -17.63 0.91 -0.44
N ASN A 59 -18.26 1.45 -1.48
CA ASN A 59 -19.18 2.60 -1.34
C ASN A 59 -20.52 2.21 -0.69
N GLN A 60 -20.90 0.93 -0.75
CA GLN A 60 -22.15 0.45 -0.14
C GLN A 60 -21.99 0.13 1.34
N THR A 61 -20.87 -0.50 1.72
CA THR A 61 -20.65 -0.97 3.11
C THR A 61 -19.70 -0.08 3.91
N GLY A 62 -19.02 0.87 3.27
CA GLY A 62 -17.95 1.67 3.86
C GLY A 62 -16.69 0.88 4.22
N ARG A 63 -16.67 -0.43 3.98
CA ARG A 63 -15.57 -1.31 4.37
C ARG A 63 -14.40 -1.16 3.40
N PRO A 64 -13.15 -1.10 3.87
CA PRO A 64 -12.00 -1.09 2.98
C PRO A 64 -11.95 -2.38 2.17
N LYS A 65 -11.72 -2.29 0.86
CA LYS A 65 -11.64 -3.46 -0.03
C LYS A 65 -10.33 -4.25 0.12
N GLY A 66 -9.47 -3.85 1.09
CA GLY A 66 -8.18 -4.48 1.35
C GLY A 66 -7.08 -4.05 0.37
N PHE A 67 -7.26 -2.93 -0.33
CA PHE A 67 -6.23 -2.35 -1.20
C PHE A 67 -6.32 -0.82 -1.31
N GLY A 68 -5.21 -0.20 -1.71
CA GLY A 68 -5.08 1.24 -1.88
C GLY A 68 -3.87 1.62 -2.73
N PHE A 69 -3.71 2.92 -2.95
CA PHE A 69 -2.63 3.51 -3.72
C PHE A 69 -1.94 4.58 -2.89
N VAL A 70 -0.62 4.68 -3.03
CA VAL A 70 0.16 5.79 -2.48
C VAL A 70 1.00 6.38 -3.59
N ARG A 71 0.89 7.68 -3.81
CA ARG A 71 1.75 8.43 -4.71
C ARG A 71 2.82 9.16 -3.90
N TYR A 72 4.08 8.93 -4.23
CA TYR A 72 5.21 9.67 -3.67
C TYR A 72 5.59 10.84 -4.57
N SER A 73 6.39 11.74 -4.01
CA SER A 73 6.98 12.86 -4.73
C SER A 73 8.07 12.37 -5.70
N SER A 74 8.86 11.37 -5.29
CA SER A 74 9.88 10.74 -6.12
C SER A 74 9.73 9.23 -6.26
N GLN A 75 10.30 8.73 -7.35
CA GLN A 75 10.22 7.33 -7.70
C GLN A 75 11.12 6.43 -6.84
N GLU A 76 12.26 6.96 -6.39
CA GLU A 76 13.14 6.26 -5.45
C GLU A 76 12.44 5.98 -4.11
N GLU A 77 11.63 6.93 -3.63
CA GLU A 77 10.83 6.80 -2.41
C GLU A 77 9.78 5.69 -2.55
N ALA A 78 9.08 5.67 -3.69
CA ALA A 78 8.14 4.62 -4.05
C ALA A 78 8.80 3.22 -4.08
N GLN A 79 9.97 3.11 -4.72
CA GLN A 79 10.75 1.86 -4.75
C GLN A 79 11.22 1.43 -3.36
N LYS A 80 11.66 2.39 -2.53
CA LYS A 80 12.08 2.12 -1.15
C LYS A 80 10.92 1.59 -0.32
N ALA A 81 9.73 2.17 -0.46
CA ALA A 81 8.52 1.68 0.20
C ALA A 81 8.17 0.26 -0.26
N ILE A 82 8.18 -0.02 -1.58
CA ILE A 82 7.95 -1.38 -2.12
C ILE A 82 8.95 -2.37 -1.51
N LYS A 83 10.25 -2.09 -1.59
CA LYS A 83 11.28 -3.00 -1.07
C LYS A 83 11.19 -3.20 0.45
N ALA A 84 10.78 -2.18 1.18
CA ALA A 84 10.68 -2.27 2.63
C ALA A 84 9.40 -2.97 3.09
N MET A 85 8.27 -2.79 2.40
CA MET A 85 6.97 -3.22 2.89
C MET A 85 6.39 -4.41 2.12
N ASP A 86 6.93 -4.76 0.94
CA ASP A 86 6.58 -6.00 0.25
C ASP A 86 7.02 -7.19 1.09
N GLY A 87 6.09 -8.07 1.44
CA GLY A 87 6.41 -9.20 2.32
C GLY A 87 6.21 -8.94 3.81
N ARG A 88 5.88 -7.71 4.24
CA ARG A 88 5.66 -7.37 5.67
C ARG A 88 4.19 -7.51 6.10
N ASP A 89 4.01 -7.64 7.41
CA ASP A 89 2.71 -7.81 8.09
C ASP A 89 2.22 -6.45 8.64
N LEU A 90 0.95 -6.07 8.36
CA LEU A 90 0.22 -4.90 8.93
C LEU A 90 -1.18 -5.27 9.44
#